data_AF-A0A0M3KKD8-F1
#
_entry.id   AF-A0A0M3KKD8-F1
#
_cell.length_a   1.000
_cell.length_b   1.000
_cell.length_c   1.000
_cell.angle_alpha   90.00
_cell.angle_beta   90.00
_cell.angle_gamma   90.00
#
_symmetry.space_group_name_H-M   'P 1'
#
loop_
_entity.id
_entity.type
_entity.pdbx_description
1 polymer ?
#
loop_
_entity_poly.entity_id
_entity_poly.type
_entity_poly.pdbx_seq_one_letter_code
_entity_poly.pdbx_strand_id
1 'polypeptide(L)'
;VGAKGSHQLVVPNTVFGQALALSSAFKGKELDGIFGLTFMSTGVGNVVPPLHNAWNQGLLDQPVFTVWLDRTVRATYLVINSVNASMHR
;
A
#
# COMPACT_ATOMS: atom_id res chain seq x y z
N VAL A 1 -2.08 0.05 6.95
CA VAL A 1 -1.83 1.01 5.86
C VAL A 1 -2.78 2.17 6.06
N GLY A 2 -2.25 3.39 6.12
CA GLY A 2 -3.01 4.59 6.45
C GLY A 2 -2.13 5.68 7.05
N ALA A 3 -2.66 6.89 7.17
CA ALA A 3 -1.97 8.01 7.80
C ALA A 3 -1.81 7.78 9.31
N LYS A 4 -0.80 8.38 9.94
CA LYS A 4 -0.61 8.31 11.39
C LYS A 4 -1.87 8.82 12.11
N GLY A 5 -2.43 8.02 13.03
CA GLY A 5 -3.62 8.37 13.80
C GLY A 5 -4.95 8.12 13.10
N SER A 6 -4.98 7.66 11.85
CA SER A 6 -6.21 7.22 11.18
C SER A 6 -6.53 5.77 11.49
N HIS A 7 -7.77 5.35 11.21
CA HIS A 7 -8.10 3.93 11.09
C HIS A 7 -7.17 3.28 10.06
N GLN A 8 -6.53 2.18 10.45
CA GLN A 8 -5.53 1.48 9.65
C GLN A 8 -6.16 0.28 8.96
N LEU A 9 -5.93 0.14 7.66
CA LEU A 9 -6.20 -1.11 6.96
C LEU A 9 -5.13 -2.13 7.35
N VAL A 10 -5.53 -3.23 8.00
CA VAL A 10 -4.66 -4.36 8.34
C VAL A 10 -4.78 -5.42 7.25
N VAL A 11 -3.67 -5.81 6.62
CA VAL A 11 -3.64 -6.81 5.55
C VAL A 11 -2.77 -8.00 5.98
N PRO A 12 -3.37 -9.05 6.57
CA PRO A 12 -2.66 -10.24 7.02
C PRO A 12 -1.89 -10.95 5.89
N ASN A 13 -0.88 -11.74 6.27
CA ASN A 13 -0.12 -12.59 5.35
C ASN A 13 0.49 -11.85 4.14
N THR A 14 0.79 -10.56 4.30
CA THR A 14 1.46 -9.76 3.28
C THR A 14 2.94 -10.10 3.25
N VAL A 15 3.40 -10.63 2.13
CA VAL A 15 4.83 -10.85 1.88
C VAL A 15 5.46 -9.52 1.44
N PHE A 16 6.62 -9.18 2.00
CA PHE A 16 7.40 -8.01 1.61
C PHE A 16 8.89 -8.35 1.56
N GLY A 17 9.65 -7.56 0.81
CA GLY A 17 11.10 -7.70 0.72
C GLY A 17 11.81 -6.89 1.80
N GLN A 18 12.81 -7.49 2.46
CA GLN A 18 13.75 -6.78 3.32
C GLN A 18 15.00 -6.42 2.51
N ALA A 19 15.28 -5.13 2.36
CA ALA A 19 16.48 -4.67 1.68
C ALA A 19 17.72 -4.87 2.58
N LEU A 20 18.68 -5.67 2.13
CA LEU A 20 19.96 -5.88 2.82
C LEU A 20 21.04 -4.90 2.37
N ALA A 21 20.86 -4.30 1.20
CA ALA A 21 21.72 -3.25 0.65
C ALA A 21 20.84 -2.26 -0.13
N LEU A 22 21.19 -0.99 -0.07
CA LEU A 22 20.50 0.09 -0.78
C LEU A 22 21.48 0.82 -1.69
N SER A 23 21.02 1.16 -2.89
CA SER A 23 21.77 2.00 -3.82
C SER A 23 22.01 3.39 -3.24
N SER A 24 23.11 4.03 -3.65
CA SER A 24 23.40 5.44 -3.33
C SER A 24 22.29 6.40 -3.77
N ALA A 25 21.45 6.00 -4.74
CA ALA A 25 20.28 6.76 -5.17
C ALA A 25 19.25 7.04 -4.05
N PHE A 26 19.23 6.21 -2.99
CA PHE A 26 18.35 6.38 -1.84
C PHE A 26 18.97 7.24 -0.73
N LYS A 27 20.25 7.64 -0.86
CA LYS A 27 20.94 8.42 0.16
C LYS A 27 20.32 9.82 0.27
N GLY A 28 19.96 10.21 1.50
CA GLY A 28 19.37 11.52 1.79
C GLY A 28 17.92 11.69 1.34
N LYS A 29 17.22 10.60 0.99
CA LYS A 29 15.78 10.63 0.73
C LYS A 29 15.03 10.37 2.03
N GLU A 30 13.97 11.14 2.28
CA GLU A 30 13.05 10.97 3.43
C GLU A 30 12.03 9.85 3.14
N LEU A 31 12.51 8.65 2.82
CA LEU A 31 11.68 7.49 2.52
C LEU A 31 12.28 6.25 3.18
N ASP A 32 11.49 5.56 4.01
CA ASP A 32 11.92 4.31 4.67
C ASP A 32 11.78 3.08 3.76
N GLY A 33 10.98 3.18 2.69
CA GLY A 33 10.74 2.07 1.77
C GLY A 33 9.82 2.44 0.62
N ILE A 34 9.54 1.46 -0.25
CA ILE A 34 8.65 1.59 -1.40
C ILE A 34 7.47 0.64 -1.22
N PHE A 35 6.27 1.17 -1.42
CA PHE A 35 5.04 0.38 -1.45
C PHE A 35 4.60 0.15 -2.90
N GLY A 36 4.81 -1.06 -3.41
CA GLY A 36 4.50 -1.40 -4.80
C GLY A 36 3.00 -1.54 -5.07
N LEU A 37 2.52 -0.87 -6.11
CA LEU A 37 1.12 -0.88 -6.58
C LEU A 37 0.94 -1.59 -7.93
N THR A 38 1.99 -2.24 -8.44
CA THR A 38 1.97 -2.90 -9.76
C THR A 38 1.26 -4.26 -9.74
N PHE A 39 0.99 -4.82 -10.91
CA PHE A 39 0.41 -6.16 -11.07
C PHE A 39 1.38 -7.27 -10.66
N MET A 40 0.85 -8.39 -10.14
CA MET A 40 1.65 -9.59 -9.79
C MET A 40 2.56 -10.06 -10.91
N SER A 41 2.07 -10.04 -12.16
CA SER A 41 2.81 -10.49 -13.35
C SER A 41 4.09 -9.71 -13.62
N THR A 42 4.25 -8.55 -12.99
CA THR A 42 5.43 -7.68 -13.10
C THR A 42 6.29 -7.65 -11.83
N GLY A 43 5.88 -8.37 -10.77
CA GLY A 43 6.61 -8.45 -9.52
C GLY A 43 7.73 -9.48 -9.57
N VAL A 44 8.88 -9.16 -8.98
CA VAL A 44 9.96 -10.14 -8.81
C VAL A 44 9.46 -11.26 -7.87
N GLY A 45 9.57 -12.51 -8.32
CA GLY A 45 9.23 -13.68 -7.51
C GLY A 45 7.74 -14.03 -7.41
N ASN A 46 6.88 -13.50 -8.28
CA ASN A 46 5.42 -13.77 -8.28
C ASN A 46 4.73 -13.51 -6.92
N VAL A 47 5.25 -12.54 -6.16
CA VAL A 47 4.67 -12.16 -4.87
C VAL A 47 3.39 -11.36 -5.09
N VAL A 48 2.34 -11.68 -4.32
CA VAL A 48 1.07 -10.94 -4.32
C VAL A 48 1.29 -9.55 -3.70
N PRO A 49 1.06 -8.44 -4.44
CA PRO A 49 1.16 -7.09 -3.90
C PRO A 49 0.17 -6.85 -2.76
N PRO A 50 0.49 -5.96 -1.81
CA PRO A 50 -0.35 -5.77 -0.62
C PRO A 50 -1.81 -5.37 -0.91
N LEU A 51 -2.07 -4.49 -1.89
CA LEU A 51 -3.45 -4.13 -2.25
C LEU A 51 -4.21 -5.26 -2.94
N HIS A 52 -3.51 -6.08 -3.74
CA HIS A 52 -4.12 -7.25 -4.34
C HIS A 52 -4.44 -8.30 -3.27
N ASN A 53 -3.55 -8.48 -2.29
CA ASN A 53 -3.79 -9.34 -1.14
C ASN A 53 -5.01 -8.87 -0.32
N ALA A 54 -5.14 -7.57 -0.10
CA ALA A 54 -6.30 -6.99 0.58
C ALA A 54 -7.62 -7.27 -0.15
N TRP A 55 -7.61 -7.13 -1.48
CA TRP A 55 -8.76 -7.48 -2.32
C TRP A 55 -9.10 -8.97 -2.22
N ASN A 56 -8.11 -9.86 -2.33
CA ASN A 56 -8.32 -11.31 -2.25
C ASN A 56 -8.88 -11.76 -0.88
N GLN A 57 -8.61 -11.01 0.18
CA GLN A 57 -9.15 -11.24 1.52
C GLN A 57 -10.50 -10.56 1.77
N GLY A 58 -11.07 -9.86 0.79
CA GLY A 58 -12.36 -9.15 0.92
C GLY A 58 -12.30 -7.94 1.85
N LEU A 59 -11.12 -7.34 2.04
CA LEU A 59 -10.93 -6.19 2.93
C LEU A 59 -11.26 -4.84 2.27
N LEU A 60 -11.51 -4.84 0.96
CA LEU A 60 -11.88 -3.69 0.14
C LEU A 60 -13.23 -3.98 -0.51
N ASP A 61 -14.07 -2.96 -0.66
CA ASP A 61 -15.40 -3.15 -1.26
C ASP A 61 -15.33 -3.14 -2.78
N GLN A 62 -14.32 -2.48 -3.33
CA GLN A 62 -14.03 -2.44 -4.75
C GLN A 62 -12.53 -2.62 -5.00
N PRO A 63 -12.13 -3.24 -6.12
CA PRO A 63 -10.73 -3.41 -6.49
C PRO A 63 -10.14 -2.12 -7.10
N VAL A 64 -10.39 -0.98 -6.46
CA VAL A 64 -10.00 0.36 -6.94
C VAL A 64 -9.30 1.12 -5.82
N PHE A 65 -8.20 1.80 -6.16
CA PHE A 65 -7.51 2.73 -5.26
C PHE A 65 -7.33 4.09 -5.95
N THR A 66 -7.22 5.15 -5.15
CA THR A 66 -7.00 6.50 -5.66
C THR A 66 -5.73 7.08 -5.03
N VAL A 67 -4.87 7.66 -5.85
CA VAL A 67 -3.72 8.43 -5.36
C VAL A 67 -4.01 9.90 -5.54
N TRP A 68 -3.95 10.67 -4.45
CA TRP A 68 -4.01 12.11 -4.49
C TRP A 68 -2.64 12.68 -4.14
N LEU A 69 -2.06 13.42 -5.09
CA LEU A 69 -0.80 14.12 -4.91
C LEU A 69 -1.09 15.61 -4.85
N ASP A 70 -0.81 16.22 -3.70
CA ASP A 70 -0.79 17.67 -3.61
C ASP A 70 0.36 18.20 -4.50
N ARG A 71 0.11 19.30 -5.23
CA ARG A 71 1.15 19.98 -6.02
C ARG A 71 2.04 20.86 -5.13
N THR A 72 1.65 21.07 -3.88
CA THR A 72 2.46 21.70 -2.85
C THR A 72 3.20 20.62 -2.05
N VAL A 73 4.42 20.90 -1.60
CA VAL A 73 5.36 19.92 -0.98
C VAL A 73 4.91 19.44 0.42
N ARG A 74 3.61 19.49 0.73
CA ARG A 74 3.09 19.35 2.08
C ARG A 74 2.57 17.95 2.40
N ALA A 75 2.01 17.23 1.42
CA ALA A 75 1.57 15.84 1.64
C ALA A 75 1.28 15.08 0.34
N THR A 76 1.56 13.78 0.35
CA THR A 76 1.02 12.82 -0.62
C THR A 76 0.12 11.85 0.15
N TYR A 77 -1.13 11.66 -0.32
CA TYR A 77 -2.07 10.73 0.32
C TYR A 77 -2.43 9.62 -0.66
N LEU A 78 -2.17 8.37 -0.26
CA LEU A 78 -2.79 7.20 -0.87
C LEU A 78 -4.13 6.96 -0.18
N VAL A 79 -5.22 7.10 -0.93
CA VAL A 79 -6.57 6.79 -0.44
C VAL A 79 -6.93 5.39 -0.92
N ILE A 80 -6.96 4.46 0.04
CA ILE A 80 -7.43 3.09 -0.20
C ILE A 80 -8.88 3.08 0.26
N ASN A 81 -9.82 2.96 -0.68
CA ASN A 81 -11.23 2.92 -0.34
C ASN A 81 -11.53 1.58 0.35
N SER A 82 -11.79 1.63 1.64
CA SER A 82 -12.37 0.53 2.41
C SER A 82 -13.63 1.05 3.11
N VAL A 83 -14.80 0.75 2.55
CA VAL A 83 -16.11 0.86 3.19
C VAL A 83 -16.52 -0.53 3.64
N ASN A 84 -15.76 -1.13 4.57
CA ASN A 84 -16.13 -2.44 5.08
C ASN A 84 -17.55 -2.39 5.66
N ALA A 85 -18.47 -3.08 4.98
CA ALA A 85 -19.88 -3.23 5.31
C ALA A 85 -20.10 -4.17 6.51
N SER A 86 -19.31 -4.05 7.57
CA SER A 86 -19.57 -4.74 8.83
C SER A 86 -20.59 -4.01 9.71
N MET A 87 -21.37 -3.08 9.15
CA MET A 87 -22.57 -2.51 9.77
C MET A 87 -23.83 -3.18 9.21
N HIS A 88 -23.85 -4.51 9.19
CA HIS A 88 -25.06 -5.33 9.14
C HIS A 88 -24.79 -6.67 9.84
N ARG A 89 -24.73 -6.65 11.18
CA ARG A 89 -25.51 -7.46 12.11
C ARG A 89 -25.54 -6.77 13.46
#